data_AF-A0A949F8J1-F1
#
_entry.id   AF-A0A949F8J1-F1
#
_cell.length_a   1.000
_cell.length_b   1.000
_cell.length_c   1.000
_cell.angle_alpha   90.00
_cell.angle_beta   90.00
_cell.angle_gamma   90.00
#
_symmetry.space_group_name_H-M   'P 1'
#
loop_
_entity.id
_entity.type
_entity.pdbx_description
1 polymer ?
#
loop_
_entity_poly.entity_id
_entity_poly.type
_entity_poly.pdbx_seq_one_letter_code
_entity_poly.pdbx_strand_id
1 'polypeptide(L)'
;WQALYKGMDADRINSIAADNKGGIWVATDKGLYKSSPLTLSLSPEGRGNNILELFSHEPAIREVQNAAIEYAEVNPDKIKNWRKHAKFKAFLPEFSLDYDKTITYDSGVDRYYIGPSDWGASVKWDLGEIIWNPDQTSIDVRSKLMVQLRDDILDEITRVYFERRRLQIENELSPPTNLRQKLEKDLRIQELTADLDALTGGYFSNHIHYPHPPS
;
A
#
# COMPACT_ATOMS: atom_id res chain seq x y z
N TRP A 1 18.15 -0.73 -41.20
CA TRP A 1 17.22 0.07 -40.39
C TRP A 1 16.96 -0.67 -39.10
N GLN A 2 17.25 -0.02 -37.99
CA GLN A 2 17.47 -0.60 -36.67
C GLN A 2 16.46 0.04 -35.71
N ALA A 3 15.63 -0.78 -35.07
CA ALA A 3 14.83 -0.38 -33.93
C ALA A 3 15.13 -1.37 -32.79
N LEU A 4 15.95 -0.91 -31.85
CA LEU A 4 16.33 -1.54 -30.58
C LEU A 4 15.61 -0.76 -29.49
N TYR A 5 14.39 -1.16 -29.12
CA TYR A 5 13.70 -0.55 -27.99
C TYR A 5 14.03 -1.36 -26.73
N LYS A 6 14.56 -0.67 -25.71
CA LYS A 6 14.94 -1.24 -24.40
C LYS A 6 13.72 -1.13 -23.48
N GLY A 7 13.06 -2.25 -23.18
CA GLY A 7 11.80 -2.31 -22.43
C GLY A 7 10.59 -2.56 -23.35
N MET A 8 9.77 -3.54 -23.02
CA MET A 8 8.59 -3.94 -23.80
C MET A 8 7.37 -3.21 -23.28
N ASP A 9 6.99 -2.12 -23.94
CA ASP A 9 5.76 -1.35 -23.67
C ASP A 9 4.66 -1.73 -24.68
N ALA A 10 4.44 -3.03 -24.90
CA ALA A 10 3.47 -3.52 -25.89
C ALA A 10 2.27 -4.16 -25.21
N ASP A 11 1.07 -3.68 -25.55
CA ASP A 11 -0.20 -4.17 -24.99
C ASP A 11 -0.59 -5.53 -25.57
N ARG A 12 -0.14 -5.86 -26.79
CA ARG A 12 -0.55 -7.09 -27.49
C ARG A 12 0.59 -7.83 -28.17
N ILE A 13 0.73 -9.10 -27.78
CA ILE A 13 1.66 -10.06 -28.39
C ILE A 13 0.92 -10.83 -29.49
N ASN A 14 1.42 -10.75 -30.73
CA ASN A 14 0.85 -11.44 -31.88
C ASN A 14 1.51 -12.79 -32.14
N SER A 15 2.82 -12.91 -31.89
CA SER A 15 3.57 -14.15 -32.12
C SER A 15 4.87 -14.20 -31.32
N ILE A 16 5.31 -15.42 -31.00
CA ILE A 16 6.56 -15.73 -30.29
C ILE A 16 7.30 -16.85 -31.03
N ALA A 17 8.61 -16.70 -31.22
CA ALA A 17 9.46 -17.69 -31.88
C ALA A 17 10.84 -17.76 -31.22
N ALA A 18 11.39 -18.96 -31.05
CA ALA A 18 12.74 -19.17 -30.56
C ALA A 18 13.72 -19.33 -31.73
N ASP A 19 14.90 -18.72 -31.64
CA ASP A 19 16.00 -18.98 -32.57
C ASP A 19 16.88 -20.15 -32.10
N ASN A 20 17.64 -20.73 -33.02
CA ASN A 20 18.54 -21.85 -32.74
C ASN A 20 19.73 -21.48 -31.84
N LYS A 21 19.83 -20.22 -31.39
CA LYS A 21 20.87 -19.69 -30.49
C LYS A 21 20.30 -19.36 -29.10
N GLY A 22 19.05 -19.74 -28.81
CA GLY A 22 18.40 -19.52 -27.51
C GLY A 22 17.81 -18.12 -27.32
N GLY A 23 17.77 -17.29 -28.36
CA GLY A 23 17.08 -16.00 -28.34
C GLY A 23 15.60 -16.16 -28.68
N ILE A 24 14.72 -15.57 -27.87
CA ILE A 24 13.28 -15.46 -28.14
C ILE A 24 13.00 -14.17 -28.90
N TRP A 25 12.25 -14.27 -29.98
CA TRP A 25 11.71 -13.18 -30.80
C TRP A 25 10.22 -13.03 -30.52
N VAL A 26 9.77 -11.79 -30.34
CA VAL A 26 8.38 -11.47 -30.02
C VAL A 26 7.87 -10.41 -31.00
N ALA A 27 6.83 -10.74 -31.75
CA ALA A 27 6.15 -9.80 -32.64
C ALA A 27 4.94 -9.20 -31.93
N THR A 28 4.90 -7.87 -31.86
CA THR A 28 3.83 -7.09 -31.20
C THR A 28 3.18 -6.13 -32.21
N ASP A 29 2.10 -5.48 -31.80
CA ASP A 29 1.48 -4.37 -32.52
C ASP A 29 2.41 -3.15 -32.71
N LYS A 30 3.33 -2.93 -31.76
CA LYS A 30 4.31 -1.83 -31.81
C LYS A 30 5.65 -2.19 -32.49
N GLY A 31 5.90 -3.46 -32.82
CA GLY A 31 7.12 -3.88 -33.51
C GLY A 31 7.67 -5.25 -33.10
N LEU A 32 8.91 -5.53 -33.52
CA LEU A 32 9.61 -6.79 -33.26
C LEU A 32 10.64 -6.63 -32.14
N TYR A 33 10.51 -7.42 -31.07
CA TYR A 33 11.42 -7.45 -29.94
C TYR A 33 12.26 -8.73 -29.97
N LYS A 34 13.52 -8.63 -29.56
CA LYS A 34 14.41 -9.78 -29.38
C LYS A 34 14.89 -9.80 -27.93
N SER A 35 14.67 -10.91 -27.24
CA SER A 35 15.36 -11.17 -25.99
C SER A 35 16.85 -11.38 -26.30
N SER A 36 17.69 -10.51 -25.74
CA SER A 36 19.08 -10.88 -25.57
C SER A 36 19.06 -11.96 -24.50
N PRO A 37 19.59 -13.18 -24.75
CA PRO A 37 19.86 -14.07 -23.65
C PRO A 37 20.81 -13.28 -22.74
N LEU A 38 20.33 -12.90 -21.55
CA LEU A 38 21.23 -12.63 -20.46
C LEU A 38 21.79 -14.02 -20.14
N THR A 39 22.81 -14.44 -20.90
CA THR A 39 23.60 -15.60 -20.53
C THR A 39 24.30 -15.16 -19.27
N LEU A 40 23.62 -15.39 -18.15
CA LEU A 40 24.21 -15.52 -16.84
C LEU A 40 25.28 -16.59 -17.01
N SER A 41 26.50 -16.16 -17.37
CA SER A 41 27.71 -16.93 -17.15
C SER A 41 27.88 -16.99 -15.64
N LEU A 42 27.03 -17.79 -15.01
CA LEU A 42 27.24 -18.28 -13.67
C LEU A 42 28.41 -19.25 -13.82
N SER A 43 29.63 -18.71 -13.69
CA SER A 43 30.74 -19.53 -13.27
C SER A 43 30.25 -20.34 -12.06
N PRO A 44 30.28 -21.68 -12.08
CA PRO A 44 29.74 -22.52 -11.01
C PRO A 44 30.42 -22.29 -9.66
N GLU A 45 31.52 -21.54 -9.64
CA GLU A 45 32.33 -21.32 -8.46
C GLU A 45 32.18 -19.87 -7.96
N GLY A 46 31.30 -19.71 -6.96
CA GLY A 46 31.51 -18.74 -5.89
C GLY A 46 30.80 -17.37 -5.94
N ARG A 47 30.10 -16.98 -7.02
CA ARG A 47 29.48 -15.64 -7.10
C ARG A 47 27.97 -15.57 -6.85
N GLY A 48 27.25 -16.69 -6.87
CA GLY A 48 25.79 -16.71 -6.63
C GLY A 48 25.39 -16.22 -5.24
N ASN A 49 26.22 -16.48 -4.23
CA ASN A 49 25.98 -16.03 -2.85
C ASN A 49 26.33 -14.54 -2.65
N ASN A 50 27.26 -13.99 -3.43
CA ASN A 50 27.74 -12.61 -3.25
C ASN A 50 26.74 -11.53 -3.72
N ILE A 51 25.84 -11.85 -4.66
CA ILE A 51 24.85 -10.88 -5.16
C ILE A 51 23.80 -10.58 -4.08
N LEU A 52 23.47 -11.55 -3.23
CA LEU A 52 22.53 -11.34 -2.13
C LEU A 52 23.16 -10.51 -1.00
N GLU A 53 24.46 -10.70 -0.73
CA GLU A 53 25.22 -9.88 0.24
C GLU A 53 25.28 -8.40 -0.16
N LEU A 54 25.30 -8.10 -1.47
CA LEU A 54 25.27 -6.71 -1.95
C LEU A 54 24.07 -5.93 -1.37
N PHE A 55 22.97 -6.60 -1.07
CA PHE A 55 21.72 -5.97 -0.64
C PHE A 55 21.38 -6.18 0.84
N SER A 56 22.32 -6.72 1.63
CA SER A 56 22.11 -6.95 3.06
C SER A 56 21.85 -5.68 3.87
N HIS A 57 22.16 -4.53 3.28
CA HIS A 57 22.06 -3.22 3.88
C HIS A 57 20.75 -2.47 3.57
N GLU A 58 19.87 -3.09 2.77
CA GLU A 58 18.56 -2.56 2.43
C GLU A 58 17.47 -3.41 3.09
N PRO A 59 16.31 -2.82 3.44
CA PRO A 59 15.22 -3.57 4.05
C PRO A 59 14.68 -4.65 3.10
N ALA A 60 14.23 -5.75 3.70
CA ALA A 60 13.59 -6.83 2.95
C ALA A 60 12.20 -6.39 2.46
N ILE A 61 11.76 -6.90 1.30
CA ILE A 61 10.44 -6.56 0.72
C ILE A 61 9.29 -6.66 1.72
N ARG A 62 9.32 -7.65 2.62
CA ARG A 62 8.27 -7.84 3.64
C ARG A 62 8.22 -6.66 4.62
N GLU A 63 9.37 -6.12 5.01
CA GLU A 63 9.46 -4.97 5.91
C GLU A 63 8.89 -3.72 5.24
N VAL A 64 9.23 -3.51 3.97
CA VAL A 64 8.71 -2.41 3.15
C VAL A 64 7.19 -2.51 2.98
N GLN A 65 6.67 -3.70 2.67
CA GLN A 65 5.24 -3.97 2.55
C GLN A 65 4.49 -3.71 3.87
N ASN A 66 5.06 -4.14 5.01
CA ASN A 66 4.48 -3.88 6.31
C ASN A 66 4.42 -2.38 6.64
N ALA A 67 5.52 -1.65 6.38
CA ALA A 67 5.58 -0.20 6.58
C ALA A 67 4.51 0.52 5.74
N ALA A 68 4.26 0.08 4.51
CA ALA A 68 3.22 0.64 3.67
C ALA A 68 1.79 0.32 4.14
N ILE A 69 1.54 -0.92 4.59
CA ILE A 69 0.25 -1.30 5.18
C ILE A 69 -0.07 -0.42 6.39
N GLU A 70 0.94 -0.14 7.21
CA GLU A 70 0.83 0.73 8.37
C GLU A 70 0.61 2.19 7.96
N TYR A 71 1.45 2.73 7.07
CA TYR A 71 1.37 4.10 6.59
C TYR A 71 0.03 4.43 5.90
N ALA A 72 -0.50 3.50 5.09
CA ALA A 72 -1.79 3.67 4.43
C ALA A 72 -3.00 3.30 5.32
N GLU A 73 -2.78 2.88 6.56
CA GLU A 73 -3.80 2.43 7.52
C GLU A 73 -4.73 1.30 7.02
N VAL A 74 -4.24 0.45 6.13
CA VAL A 74 -5.00 -0.64 5.46
C VAL A 74 -4.84 -1.99 6.15
N ASN A 75 -4.54 -1.98 7.45
CA ASN A 75 -4.34 -3.19 8.23
C ASN A 75 -5.65 -4.00 8.37
N PRO A 76 -5.67 -5.31 8.04
CA PRO A 76 -6.86 -6.15 8.17
C PRO A 76 -7.46 -6.21 9.60
N ASP A 77 -6.68 -5.94 10.65
CA ASP A 77 -7.18 -5.92 12.02
C ASP A 77 -8.14 -4.76 12.28
N LYS A 78 -8.04 -3.65 11.53
CA LYS A 78 -8.99 -2.52 11.58
C LYS A 78 -10.40 -2.97 11.20
N ILE A 79 -10.51 -3.82 10.17
CA ILE A 79 -11.78 -4.41 9.73
C ILE A 79 -12.36 -5.35 10.79
N LYS A 80 -11.51 -6.19 11.41
CA LYS A 80 -11.95 -7.08 12.50
C LYS A 80 -12.48 -6.29 13.70
N ASN A 81 -11.80 -5.21 14.07
CA ASN A 81 -12.21 -4.34 15.18
C ASN A 81 -13.53 -3.64 14.87
N TRP A 82 -13.72 -3.10 13.66
CA TRP A 82 -15.01 -2.52 13.26
C TRP A 82 -16.16 -3.52 13.35
N ARG A 83 -15.97 -4.75 12.86
CA ARG A 83 -16.96 -5.82 12.98
C ARG A 83 -17.25 -6.18 14.44
N LYS A 84 -16.23 -6.20 15.30
CA LYS A 84 -16.37 -6.44 16.74
C LYS A 84 -17.16 -5.32 17.41
N HIS A 85 -16.79 -4.06 17.22
CA HIS A 85 -17.47 -2.91 17.81
C HIS A 85 -18.93 -2.78 17.35
N ALA A 86 -19.21 -3.02 16.07
CA ALA A 86 -20.59 -3.03 15.56
C ALA A 86 -21.47 -4.08 16.24
N LYS A 87 -20.92 -5.25 16.59
CA LYS A 87 -21.62 -6.26 17.39
C LYS A 87 -21.83 -5.85 18.84
N PHE A 88 -20.89 -5.09 19.43
CA PHE A 88 -21.02 -4.60 20.81
C PHE A 88 -22.00 -3.44 20.96
N LYS A 89 -22.19 -2.62 19.92
CA LYS A 89 -23.17 -1.51 19.92
C LYS A 89 -24.58 -1.99 20.24
N ALA A 90 -24.99 -3.15 19.69
CA ALA A 90 -26.29 -3.75 19.94
C ALA A 90 -26.54 -4.13 21.43
N PHE A 91 -25.50 -4.15 22.27
CA PHE A 91 -25.63 -4.44 23.72
C PHE A 91 -25.62 -3.18 24.61
N LEU A 92 -25.38 -1.99 24.05
CA LEU A 92 -25.30 -0.74 24.82
C LEU A 92 -26.67 -0.05 24.83
N PRO A 93 -27.31 0.15 26.01
CA PRO A 93 -28.51 0.98 26.08
C PRO A 93 -28.19 2.44 25.76
N GLU A 94 -29.14 3.12 25.13
CA GLU A 94 -29.21 4.57 25.15
C GLU A 94 -29.85 5.01 26.47
N PHE A 95 -29.14 5.85 27.22
CA PHE A 95 -29.62 6.46 28.45
C PHE A 95 -29.81 7.96 28.24
N SER A 96 -31.00 8.46 28.53
CA SER A 96 -31.31 9.89 28.50
C SER A 96 -31.79 10.34 29.87
N LEU A 97 -31.24 11.46 30.34
CA LEU A 97 -31.64 12.13 31.57
C LEU A 97 -32.02 13.56 31.22
N ASP A 98 -33.29 13.88 31.41
CA ASP A 98 -33.86 15.19 31.12
C ASP A 98 -34.18 15.91 32.43
N TYR A 99 -33.91 17.21 32.49
CA TYR A 99 -34.19 18.06 33.64
C TYR A 99 -34.81 19.37 33.16
N ASP A 100 -36.08 19.57 33.48
CA ASP A 100 -36.84 20.73 33.04
C ASP A 100 -37.32 21.55 34.24
N LYS A 101 -37.20 22.88 34.12
CA LYS A 101 -37.70 23.83 35.11
C LYS A 101 -38.71 24.76 34.45
N THR A 102 -39.98 24.55 34.75
CA THR A 102 -41.06 25.38 34.22
C THR A 102 -41.13 26.70 34.99
N ILE A 103 -40.98 27.82 34.30
CA ILE A 103 -41.22 29.16 34.87
C ILE A 103 -42.39 29.78 34.11
N THR A 104 -43.49 30.02 34.81
CA THR A 104 -44.71 30.58 34.24
C THR A 104 -44.83 32.05 34.66
N TYR A 105 -45.01 32.93 33.69
CA TYR A 105 -45.28 34.35 33.93
C TYR A 105 -46.76 34.63 33.71
N ASP A 106 -47.42 35.21 34.70
CA ASP A 106 -48.82 35.64 34.62
C ASP A 106 -48.88 37.15 34.42
N SER A 107 -49.26 37.58 33.22
CA SER A 107 -49.37 38.99 32.83
C SER A 107 -50.58 39.71 33.41
N GLY A 108 -51.53 39.00 34.03
CA GLY A 108 -52.70 39.61 34.68
C GLY A 108 -52.42 40.12 36.09
N VAL A 109 -51.40 39.58 36.76
CA VAL A 109 -50.99 39.94 38.14
C VAL A 109 -49.51 40.33 38.26
N ASP A 110 -48.78 40.36 37.15
CA ASP A 110 -47.37 40.73 37.04
C ASP A 110 -46.48 39.94 38.02
N ARG A 111 -46.64 38.60 38.03
CA ARG A 111 -45.89 37.69 38.90
C ARG A 111 -45.34 36.48 38.14
N TYR A 112 -44.20 36.01 38.62
CA TYR A 112 -43.56 34.79 38.18
C TYR A 112 -43.87 33.64 39.15
N TYR A 113 -44.31 32.52 38.60
CA TYR A 113 -44.50 31.26 39.31
C TYR A 113 -43.42 30.28 38.85
N ILE A 114 -42.68 29.74 39.80
CA ILE A 114 -41.71 28.68 39.55
C ILE A 114 -42.45 27.36 39.77
N GLY A 115 -42.65 26.60 38.70
CA GLY A 115 -43.24 25.26 38.74
C GLY A 115 -42.29 24.23 39.37
N PRO A 116 -42.77 23.01 39.65
CA PRO A 116 -41.95 21.92 40.18
C PRO A 116 -40.74 21.62 39.28
N SER A 117 -39.65 21.17 39.88
CA SER A 117 -38.51 20.63 39.14
C SER A 117 -38.81 19.18 38.75
N ASP A 118 -38.99 18.94 37.46
CA ASP A 118 -39.29 17.61 36.93
C ASP A 118 -38.01 17.03 36.30
N TRP A 119 -37.65 15.81 36.73
CA TRP A 119 -36.56 15.04 36.15
C TRP A 119 -37.12 13.75 35.55
N GLY A 120 -36.63 13.39 34.37
CA GLY A 120 -37.01 12.17 33.66
C GLY A 120 -35.77 11.37 33.29
N ALA A 121 -35.77 10.07 33.57
CA ALA A 121 -34.74 9.16 33.09
C ALA A 121 -35.37 8.12 32.17
N SER A 122 -34.80 7.90 30.99
CA SER A 122 -35.23 6.89 30.04
C SER A 122 -34.07 5.99 29.63
N VAL A 123 -34.38 4.70 29.47
CA VAL A 123 -33.44 3.68 29.01
C VAL A 123 -34.07 2.99 27.80
N LYS A 124 -33.33 2.93 26.70
CA LYS A 124 -33.77 2.31 25.46
C LYS A 124 -32.76 1.25 25.00
N TRP A 125 -33.26 0.06 24.67
CA TRP A 125 -32.47 -1.01 24.07
C TRP A 125 -33.02 -1.37 22.68
N ASP A 126 -32.15 -1.45 21.69
CA ASP A 126 -32.48 -1.96 20.36
C ASP A 126 -31.98 -3.41 20.20
N LEU A 127 -32.85 -4.37 20.56
CA LEU A 127 -32.52 -5.80 20.44
C LEU A 127 -32.61 -6.30 18.99
N GLY A 128 -33.11 -5.49 18.05
CA GLY A 128 -33.20 -5.84 16.62
C GLY A 128 -31.83 -5.82 15.94
N GLU A 129 -30.95 -4.89 16.36
CA GLU A 129 -29.56 -4.79 15.88
C GLU A 129 -28.73 -6.05 16.22
N ILE A 130 -29.18 -6.92 17.14
CA ILE A 130 -28.53 -8.20 17.48
C ILE A 130 -28.65 -9.21 16.33
N ILE A 131 -29.80 -9.21 15.63
CA ILE A 131 -30.08 -10.17 14.55
C ILE A 131 -29.65 -9.58 13.20
N TRP A 132 -29.87 -8.29 12.97
CA TRP A 132 -29.51 -7.59 11.74
C TRP A 132 -29.06 -6.17 12.03
N ASN A 133 -27.79 -5.88 11.76
CA ASN A 133 -27.24 -4.53 11.92
C ASN A 133 -27.23 -3.81 10.54
N PRO A 134 -27.93 -2.67 10.38
CA PRO A 134 -27.93 -1.91 9.11
C PRO A 134 -26.54 -1.42 8.68
N ASP A 135 -25.59 -1.30 9.61
CA ASP A 135 -24.20 -0.96 9.34
C ASP A 135 -23.44 -2.10 8.65
N GLN A 136 -23.97 -3.33 8.62
CA GLN A 136 -23.29 -4.48 8.04
C GLN A 136 -22.96 -4.27 6.54
N THR A 137 -23.90 -3.70 5.77
CA THR A 137 -23.68 -3.39 4.35
C THR A 137 -22.59 -2.35 4.16
N SER A 138 -22.58 -1.29 4.97
CA SER A 138 -21.57 -0.22 4.86
C SER A 138 -20.19 -0.68 5.31
N ILE A 139 -20.12 -1.54 6.34
CA ILE A 139 -18.89 -2.20 6.80
C ILE A 139 -18.33 -3.12 5.72
N ASP A 140 -19.17 -3.92 5.06
CA ASP A 140 -18.71 -4.84 4.02
C ASP A 140 -18.17 -4.10 2.79
N VAL A 141 -18.85 -3.04 2.33
CA VAL A 141 -18.34 -2.18 1.25
C VAL A 141 -16.99 -1.57 1.61
N ARG A 142 -16.86 -0.98 2.81
CA ARG A 142 -15.60 -0.39 3.28
C ARG A 142 -14.50 -1.44 3.42
N SER A 143 -14.83 -2.64 3.89
CA SER A 143 -13.87 -3.74 4.01
C SER A 143 -13.31 -4.16 2.66
N LYS A 144 -14.17 -4.24 1.63
CA LYS A 144 -13.75 -4.56 0.27
C LYS A 144 -12.82 -3.48 -0.29
N LEU A 145 -13.17 -2.20 -0.14
CA LEU A 145 -12.34 -1.09 -0.60
C LEU A 145 -10.96 -1.08 0.08
N MET A 146 -10.90 -1.36 1.39
CA MET A 146 -9.64 -1.45 2.12
C MET A 146 -8.77 -2.63 1.66
N VAL A 147 -9.37 -3.78 1.38
CA VAL A 147 -8.64 -4.94 0.84
C VAL A 147 -8.10 -4.62 -0.55
N GLN A 148 -8.91 -4.02 -1.42
CA GLN A 148 -8.48 -3.60 -2.75
C GLN A 148 -7.31 -2.62 -2.69
N LEU A 149 -7.44 -1.54 -1.91
CA LEU A 149 -6.37 -0.56 -1.75
C LEU A 149 -5.08 -1.20 -1.22
N ARG A 150 -5.19 -2.13 -0.26
CA ARG A 150 -4.03 -2.85 0.26
C ARG A 150 -3.36 -3.67 -0.83
N ASP A 151 -4.14 -4.44 -1.58
CA ASP A 151 -3.59 -5.31 -2.63
C ASP A 151 -2.93 -4.45 -3.73
N ASP A 152 -3.54 -3.34 -4.12
CA ASP A 152 -2.96 -2.37 -5.08
C ASP A 152 -1.62 -1.79 -4.59
N ILE A 153 -1.54 -1.39 -3.31
CA ILE A 153 -0.30 -0.87 -2.70
C ILE A 153 0.79 -1.95 -2.68
N LEU A 154 0.44 -3.17 -2.28
CA LEU A 154 1.39 -4.27 -2.18
C LEU A 154 1.95 -4.66 -3.55
N ASP A 155 1.11 -4.70 -4.57
CA ASP A 155 1.52 -4.98 -5.95
C ASP A 155 2.45 -3.89 -6.48
N GLU A 156 2.12 -2.62 -6.24
CA GLU A 156 2.94 -1.50 -6.68
C GLU A 156 4.32 -1.48 -6.00
N ILE A 157 4.38 -1.67 -4.68
CA ILE A 157 5.65 -1.78 -3.95
C ILE A 157 6.48 -2.94 -4.46
N THR A 158 5.85 -4.09 -4.68
CA THR A 158 6.54 -5.28 -5.19
C THR A 158 7.15 -5.00 -6.57
N ARG A 159 6.39 -4.35 -7.45
CA ARG A 159 6.84 -3.96 -8.78
C ARG A 159 8.03 -3.00 -8.71
N VAL A 160 7.90 -1.88 -8.00
CA VAL A 160 8.93 -0.83 -7.89
C VAL A 160 10.19 -1.38 -7.21
N TYR A 161 10.05 -2.16 -6.12
CA TYR A 161 11.16 -2.77 -5.41
C TYR A 161 11.99 -3.68 -6.31
N PHE A 162 11.34 -4.59 -7.05
CA PHE A 162 12.05 -5.52 -7.93
C PHE A 162 12.56 -4.87 -9.22
N GLU A 163 11.93 -3.78 -9.68
CA GLU A 163 12.47 -2.95 -10.76
C GLU A 163 13.79 -2.30 -10.32
N ARG A 164 13.83 -1.69 -9.13
CA ARG A 164 15.02 -1.09 -8.55
C ARG A 164 16.12 -2.14 -8.35
N ARG A 165 15.79 -3.29 -7.76
CA ARG A 165 16.72 -4.40 -7.55
C ARG A 165 17.33 -4.88 -8.86
N ARG A 166 16.54 -4.98 -9.93
CA ARG A 166 17.02 -5.40 -11.26
C ARG A 166 18.02 -4.40 -11.83
N LEU A 167 17.75 -3.09 -11.71
CA LEU A 167 18.67 -2.05 -12.18
C LEU A 167 19.98 -2.04 -11.40
N GLN A 168 19.94 -2.24 -10.08
CA GLN A 168 21.15 -2.35 -9.27
C GLN A 168 22.00 -3.57 -9.68
N ILE A 169 21.36 -4.74 -9.87
CA ILE A 169 22.05 -5.94 -10.36
C ILE A 169 22.63 -5.70 -11.77
N GLU A 170 21.88 -5.07 -12.68
CA GLU A 170 22.37 -4.73 -14.02
C GLU A 170 23.60 -3.81 -13.95
N ASN A 171 23.61 -2.86 -13.01
CA ASN A 171 24.72 -1.94 -12.83
C ASN A 171 26.00 -2.66 -12.36
N GLU A 172 25.88 -3.62 -11.44
CA GLU A 172 27.03 -4.40 -10.96
C GLU A 172 27.53 -5.43 -11.97
N LEU A 173 26.63 -6.15 -12.64
CA LEU A 173 26.99 -7.17 -13.62
C LEU A 173 27.49 -6.57 -14.94
N SER A 174 27.02 -5.39 -15.30
CA SER A 174 27.37 -4.72 -16.56
C SER A 174 27.48 -3.20 -16.33
N PRO A 175 28.60 -2.76 -15.73
CA PRO A 175 28.83 -1.35 -15.45
C PRO A 175 28.73 -0.50 -16.72
N PRO A 176 27.96 0.60 -16.71
CA PRO A 176 27.80 1.46 -17.87
C PRO A 176 29.15 2.07 -18.27
N THR A 177 29.53 1.91 -19.54
CA THR A 177 30.81 2.41 -20.08
C THR A 177 30.79 3.94 -20.28
N ASN A 178 29.60 4.52 -20.46
CA ASN A 178 29.42 5.95 -20.70
C ASN A 178 28.86 6.65 -19.44
N LEU A 179 29.43 7.81 -19.10
CA LEU A 179 28.97 8.67 -18.00
C LEU A 179 27.47 8.98 -18.10
N ARG A 180 26.96 9.26 -19.30
CA ARG A 180 25.53 9.54 -19.51
C ARG A 180 24.65 8.37 -19.08
N GLN A 181 25.01 7.15 -19.48
CA GLN A 181 24.26 5.94 -19.15
C GLN A 181 24.31 5.65 -17.65
N LYS A 182 25.44 5.97 -17.00
CA LYS A 182 25.56 5.86 -15.55
C LYS A 182 24.60 6.82 -14.85
N LEU A 183 24.61 8.10 -15.22
CA LEU A 183 23.72 9.10 -14.64
C LEU A 183 22.24 8.79 -14.86
N GLU A 184 21.86 8.34 -16.06
CA GLU A 184 20.47 7.95 -16.35
C GLU A 184 20.02 6.77 -15.47
N LYS A 185 20.87 5.76 -15.25
CA LYS A 185 20.59 4.63 -14.35
C LYS A 185 20.51 5.07 -12.88
N ASP A 186 21.45 5.89 -12.43
CA ASP A 186 21.49 6.38 -11.05
C ASP A 186 20.23 7.21 -10.74
N LEU A 187 19.80 8.08 -11.68
CA LEU A 187 18.56 8.83 -11.55
C LEU A 187 17.33 7.92 -11.52
N ARG A 188 17.28 6.87 -12.34
CA ARG A 188 16.17 5.91 -12.30
C ARG A 188 16.10 5.15 -10.98
N ILE A 189 17.24 4.80 -10.39
CA ILE A 189 17.27 4.17 -9.06
C ILE A 189 16.77 5.16 -7.99
N GLN A 190 17.15 6.43 -8.07
CA GLN A 190 16.65 7.47 -7.16
C GLN A 190 15.14 7.68 -7.29
N GLU A 191 14.61 7.72 -8.52
CA GLU A 191 13.17 7.81 -8.80
C GLU A 191 12.41 6.65 -8.16
N LEU A 192 12.83 5.40 -8.41
CA LEU A 192 12.20 4.22 -7.80
C LEU A 192 12.32 4.20 -6.28
N THR A 193 13.38 4.78 -5.72
CA THR A 193 13.53 4.94 -4.27
C THR A 193 12.51 5.95 -3.72
N ALA A 194 12.32 7.07 -4.41
CA ALA A 194 11.30 8.06 -4.06
C ALA A 194 9.88 7.50 -4.18
N ASP A 195 9.60 6.66 -5.18
CA ASP A 195 8.32 5.98 -5.33
C ASP A 195 8.03 5.03 -4.15
N LEU A 196 9.03 4.26 -3.70
CA LEU A 196 8.92 3.42 -2.50
C LEU A 196 8.68 4.27 -1.24
N ASP A 197 9.39 5.38 -1.09
CA ASP A 197 9.21 6.29 0.05
C ASP A 197 7.82 6.95 0.04
N ALA A 198 7.29 7.30 -1.13
CA ALA A 198 5.94 7.86 -1.25
C ALA A 198 4.86 6.88 -0.74
N LEU A 199 5.06 5.57 -0.96
CA LEU A 199 4.15 4.51 -0.52
C LEU A 199 4.39 4.05 0.92
N THR A 200 5.53 4.41 1.52
CA THR A 200 5.93 3.94 2.86
C THR A 200 6.14 5.05 3.88
N GLY A 201 5.89 6.31 3.51
CA GLY A 201 6.13 7.48 4.37
C GLY A 201 7.61 7.76 4.65
N GLY A 202 8.50 7.41 3.72
CA GLY A 202 9.96 7.57 3.88
C GLY A 202 10.65 6.46 4.67
N TYR A 203 9.95 5.38 5.03
CA TYR A 203 10.53 4.26 5.76
C TYR A 203 11.69 3.62 5.00
N PHE A 204 11.57 3.46 3.68
CA PHE A 204 12.54 2.74 2.86
C PHE A 204 13.92 3.40 2.92
N SER A 205 14.02 4.69 2.55
CA SER A 205 15.29 5.42 2.58
C SER A 205 15.91 5.52 3.96
N ASN A 206 15.09 5.63 5.02
CA ASN A 206 15.58 5.71 6.40
C ASN A 206 16.24 4.41 6.89
N HIS A 207 15.95 3.27 6.26
CA HIS A 207 16.48 1.96 6.61
C HIS A 207 17.54 1.44 5.63
N ILE A 208 17.98 2.27 4.67
CA ILE A 208 19.15 1.96 3.84
C ILE A 208 20.40 2.32 4.64
N HIS A 209 21.11 1.31 5.13
CA HIS A 209 22.39 1.51 5.81
C HIS A 209 23.54 1.49 4.80
N TYR A 210 23.92 2.63 4.24
CA TYR A 210 25.15 2.65 3.43
C TYR A 210 26.34 2.21 4.30
N PRO A 211 27.11 1.16 3.88
CA PRO A 211 28.37 0.86 4.54
C PRO A 211 29.24 2.11 4.38
N HIS A 212 29.60 2.74 5.50
CA HIS A 212 30.47 3.90 5.48
C HIS A 212 31.78 3.51 4.79
N PRO A 213 32.31 4.33 3.86
CA PRO A 213 33.68 4.13 3.42
C PRO A 213 34.60 4.24 4.66
N PRO A 214 35.59 3.34 4.83
CA PRO A 214 36.54 3.49 5.92
C PRO A 214 37.24 4.85 5.78
N SER A 215 37.21 5.60 6.89
CA SER A 215 37.87 6.89 7.09
C SER A 215 39.38 6.83 6.87
#